data_AF-A0A7C5D5S6-F1
#
_entry.id   AF-A0A7C5D5S6-F1
#
_cell.length_a   1.000
_cell.length_b   1.000
_cell.length_c   1.000
_cell.angle_alpha   90.00
_cell.angle_beta   90.00
_cell.angle_gamma   90.00
#
_symmetry.space_group_name_H-M   'P 1'
#
loop_
_entity.id
_entity.type
_entity.pdbx_description
1 polymer ?
#
loop_
_entity_poly.entity_id
_entity_poly.type
_entity_poly.pdbx_seq_one_letter_code
_entity_poly.pdbx_strand_id
1 'polypeptide(L)'
;MRFQRCKELFGEDDFAKLECAKVLILGVGGVGSYALDCLYRSGVKDITVVDYDIYDESNQNRQIGSDGAIGECKVTRLSELYPGIKSIKQKMDLAWVEEFDFAPYDVVIDAADTTRVKIEIAKKCYKKLIMSLGSAKRYDFSKIEVTTIFKTHGDALARKIRNELKKAKFNKSFTVVFSSEEAKCSEKGSFVGITGAFGLALCSEAIKRILQVKGTSNNPRCS
;
A
#
# COMPACT_ATOMS: atom_id res chain seq x y z
N MET A 1 -26.84 -5.48 -4.00
CA MET A 1 -25.98 -4.26 -4.02
C MET A 1 -24.52 -4.67 -4.01
N ARG A 2 -23.64 -3.94 -4.71
CA ARG A 2 -22.21 -4.28 -4.95
C ARG A 2 -21.42 -4.76 -3.72
N PHE A 3 -21.69 -4.21 -2.52
CA PHE A 3 -20.96 -4.48 -1.28
C PHE A 3 -21.73 -5.31 -0.24
N GLN A 4 -22.83 -5.97 -0.64
CA GLN A 4 -23.71 -6.69 0.30
C GLN A 4 -22.95 -7.70 1.17
N ARG A 5 -22.06 -8.51 0.57
CA ARG A 5 -21.26 -9.50 1.31
C ARG A 5 -20.25 -8.88 2.28
N CYS A 6 -19.73 -7.70 1.96
CA CYS A 6 -18.86 -6.96 2.89
C CYS A 6 -19.66 -6.43 4.08
N LYS A 7 -20.86 -5.89 3.84
CA LYS A 7 -21.78 -5.46 4.91
C LYS A 7 -22.20 -6.60 5.82
N GLU A 8 -22.50 -7.78 5.26
CA GLU A 8 -22.82 -8.98 6.04
C GLU A 8 -21.65 -9.46 6.89
N LEU A 9 -20.42 -9.36 6.37
CA LEU A 9 -19.21 -9.77 7.10
C LEU A 9 -18.85 -8.80 8.24
N PHE A 10 -18.87 -7.49 7.96
CA PHE A 10 -18.38 -6.47 8.89
C PHE A 10 -19.49 -5.91 9.80
N GLY A 11 -20.75 -5.98 9.40
CA GLY A 11 -21.85 -5.22 10.00
C GLY A 11 -21.92 -3.79 9.45
N GLU A 12 -23.09 -3.16 9.57
CA GLU A 12 -23.36 -1.83 8.98
C GLU A 12 -22.48 -0.72 9.58
N ASP A 13 -22.27 -0.72 10.90
CA ASP A 13 -21.48 0.33 11.58
C ASP A 13 -19.99 0.30 11.16
N ASP A 14 -19.41 -0.89 11.11
CA ASP A 14 -18.02 -1.09 10.72
C ASP A 14 -17.82 -0.88 9.22
N PHE A 15 -18.81 -1.26 8.39
CA PHE A 15 -18.79 -0.94 6.98
C PHE A 15 -18.87 0.57 6.73
N ALA A 16 -19.67 1.32 7.48
CA ALA A 16 -19.71 2.78 7.40
C ALA A 16 -18.35 3.43 7.72
N LYS A 17 -17.56 2.87 8.66
CA LYS A 17 -16.18 3.32 8.89
C LYS A 17 -15.30 3.13 7.66
N LEU A 18 -15.44 2.01 6.94
CA LEU A 18 -14.70 1.76 5.69
C LEU A 18 -15.06 2.80 4.63
N GLU A 19 -16.35 3.12 4.48
CA GLU A 19 -16.81 4.09 3.49
C GLU A 19 -16.29 5.51 3.77
N CYS A 20 -16.10 5.88 5.04
CA CYS A 20 -15.63 7.21 5.44
C CYS A 20 -14.11 7.32 5.60
N ALA A 21 -13.37 6.21 5.49
CA ALA A 21 -11.92 6.20 5.64
C ALA A 21 -11.22 6.82 4.42
N LYS A 22 -10.19 7.63 4.69
CA LYS A 22 -9.31 8.21 3.66
C LYS A 22 -8.01 7.42 3.58
N VAL A 23 -7.78 6.75 2.46
CA VAL A 23 -6.60 5.90 2.25
C VAL A 23 -5.71 6.49 1.17
N LEU A 24 -4.42 6.65 1.48
CA LEU A 24 -3.38 7.02 0.53
C LEU A 24 -2.56 5.79 0.14
N ILE A 25 -2.37 5.56 -1.15
CA ILE A 25 -1.50 4.50 -1.68
C ILE A 25 -0.34 5.17 -2.44
N LEU A 26 0.88 4.93 -1.96
CA LEU A 26 2.12 5.43 -2.54
C LEU A 26 2.74 4.32 -3.41
N GLY A 27 2.74 4.51 -4.72
CA GLY A 27 3.13 3.52 -5.72
C GLY A 27 1.99 2.54 -6.03
N VAL A 28 1.68 2.39 -7.32
CA VAL A 28 0.64 1.47 -7.85
C VAL A 28 1.22 0.46 -8.83
N GLY A 29 2.45 0.01 -8.56
CA GLY A 29 3.04 -1.15 -9.23
C GLY A 29 2.42 -2.49 -8.77
N GLY A 30 3.15 -3.59 -8.93
CA GLY A 30 2.61 -4.94 -8.72
C GLY A 30 2.19 -5.32 -7.29
N VAL A 31 2.37 -4.41 -6.33
CA VAL A 31 1.86 -4.52 -4.95
C VAL A 31 0.71 -3.53 -4.75
N GLY A 32 0.96 -2.24 -5.01
CA GLY A 32 -0.01 -1.18 -4.77
C GLY A 32 -1.27 -1.28 -5.62
N SER A 33 -1.18 -1.79 -6.86
CA SER A 33 -2.35 -2.00 -7.71
C SER A 33 -3.33 -3.02 -7.11
N TYR A 34 -2.82 -4.06 -6.46
CA TYR A 34 -3.64 -5.06 -5.77
C TYR A 34 -4.20 -4.56 -4.44
N ALA A 35 -3.44 -3.73 -3.72
CA ALA A 35 -3.96 -3.04 -2.54
C ALA A 35 -5.13 -2.12 -2.94
N LEU A 36 -5.00 -1.38 -4.04
CA LEU A 36 -6.05 -0.56 -4.62
C LEU A 36 -7.30 -1.38 -4.97
N ASP A 37 -7.14 -2.44 -5.78
CA ASP A 37 -8.26 -3.28 -6.20
C ASP A 37 -9.02 -3.85 -4.98
N CYS A 38 -8.29 -4.37 -4.00
CA CYS A 38 -8.87 -4.93 -2.79
C CYS A 38 -9.63 -3.89 -1.97
N LEU A 39 -9.05 -2.71 -1.73
CA LEU A 39 -9.71 -1.63 -0.98
C LEU A 39 -10.98 -1.13 -1.69
N TYR A 40 -10.89 -0.89 -3.00
CA TYR A 40 -12.02 -0.42 -3.81
C TYR A 40 -13.16 -1.44 -3.86
N ARG A 41 -12.84 -2.74 -3.90
CA ARG A 41 -13.84 -3.82 -3.84
C ARG A 41 -14.37 -4.08 -2.43
N SER A 42 -13.66 -3.63 -1.40
CA SER A 42 -14.07 -3.76 0.01
C SER A 42 -14.96 -2.62 0.51
N GLY A 43 -15.22 -1.60 -0.31
CA GLY A 43 -16.14 -0.49 0.01
C GLY A 43 -15.47 0.80 0.46
N VAL A 44 -14.13 0.90 0.42
CA VAL A 44 -13.44 2.17 0.71
C VAL A 44 -13.68 3.15 -0.45
N LYS A 45 -14.25 4.32 -0.15
CA LYS A 45 -14.65 5.32 -1.16
C LYS A 45 -13.59 6.38 -1.45
N ASP A 46 -12.87 6.85 -0.43
CA ASP A 46 -11.86 7.91 -0.58
C ASP A 46 -10.46 7.30 -0.64
N ILE A 47 -10.07 6.87 -1.85
CA ILE A 47 -8.73 6.33 -2.13
C ILE A 47 -7.97 7.33 -3.00
N THR A 48 -6.82 7.79 -2.52
CA THR A 48 -5.85 8.55 -3.32
C THR A 48 -4.67 7.66 -3.70
N VAL A 49 -4.29 7.65 -4.97
CA VAL A 49 -3.11 6.96 -5.48
C VAL A 49 -2.06 7.95 -5.98
N VAL A 50 -0.79 7.69 -5.66
CA VAL A 50 0.35 8.50 -6.09
C VAL A 50 1.35 7.63 -6.84
N ASP A 51 1.59 7.92 -8.11
CA ASP A 51 2.63 7.28 -8.91
C ASP A 51 2.93 8.17 -10.13
N TYR A 52 4.13 8.06 -10.68
CA TYR A 52 4.56 8.86 -11.84
C TYR A 52 4.74 8.01 -13.10
N ASP A 53 4.91 6.70 -12.93
CA ASP A 53 5.32 5.82 -14.00
C ASP A 53 4.22 5.62 -15.05
N ILE A 54 4.67 5.11 -16.19
CA ILE A 54 3.84 4.55 -17.25
C ILE A 54 3.94 3.03 -17.22
N TYR A 55 2.99 2.33 -17.84
CA TYR A 55 3.11 0.89 -18.06
C TYR A 55 4.14 0.57 -19.14
N ASP A 56 4.81 -0.56 -18.93
CA ASP A 56 5.85 -1.12 -19.80
C ASP A 56 5.58 -2.62 -20.00
N GLU A 57 6.16 -3.24 -21.03
CA GLU A 57 6.04 -4.69 -21.29
C GLU A 57 6.40 -5.53 -20.06
N SER A 58 7.43 -5.13 -19.31
CA SER A 58 7.87 -5.83 -18.10
C SER A 58 6.85 -5.78 -16.96
N ASN A 59 5.76 -5.02 -17.07
CA ASN A 59 4.75 -4.86 -16.03
C ASN A 59 3.60 -5.88 -16.17
N GLN A 60 3.41 -6.44 -17.37
CA GLN A 60 2.28 -7.32 -17.72
C GLN A 60 2.17 -8.56 -16.83
N ASN A 61 3.28 -9.04 -16.28
CA ASN A 61 3.27 -10.24 -15.47
C ASN A 61 2.68 -10.06 -14.07
N ARG A 62 2.42 -8.82 -13.60
CA ARG A 62 2.13 -8.58 -12.18
C ARG A 62 1.42 -7.28 -11.82
N GLN A 63 1.04 -6.41 -12.75
CA GLN A 63 0.43 -5.12 -12.42
C GLN A 63 -0.99 -5.06 -12.96
N ILE A 64 -1.96 -4.73 -12.10
CA ILE A 64 -3.35 -4.56 -12.57
C ILE A 64 -3.41 -3.35 -13.47
N GLY A 65 -4.10 -3.47 -14.61
CA GLY A 65 -4.33 -2.38 -15.55
C GLY A 65 -3.25 -2.19 -16.61
N SER A 66 -2.21 -3.01 -16.62
CA SER A 66 -1.16 -2.95 -17.65
C SER A 66 -1.60 -3.51 -19.00
N ASP A 67 -2.56 -4.44 -19.02
CA ASP A 67 -3.01 -5.12 -20.24
C ASP A 67 -3.54 -4.12 -21.26
N GLY A 68 -2.89 -4.07 -22.44
CA GLY A 68 -3.23 -3.16 -23.53
C GLY A 68 -2.90 -1.68 -23.27
N ALA A 69 -2.23 -1.36 -22.16
CA ALA A 69 -1.99 0.03 -21.71
C ALA A 69 -0.51 0.45 -21.74
N ILE A 70 0.33 -0.24 -22.53
CA ILE A 70 1.77 0.09 -22.64
C ILE A 70 1.92 1.55 -23.11
N GLY A 71 2.75 2.32 -22.40
CA GLY A 71 2.95 3.74 -22.65
C GLY A 71 1.96 4.66 -21.91
N GLU A 72 0.88 4.12 -21.35
CA GLU A 72 -0.11 4.91 -20.60
C GLU A 72 0.33 5.17 -19.16
N CYS A 73 -0.08 6.31 -18.61
CA CYS A 73 0.18 6.65 -17.23
C CYS A 73 -0.61 5.74 -16.29
N LYS A 74 0.08 5.09 -15.33
CA LYS A 74 -0.54 4.11 -14.43
C LYS A 74 -1.74 4.67 -13.67
N VAL A 75 -1.58 5.85 -13.06
CA VAL A 75 -2.65 6.45 -12.26
C VAL A 75 -3.84 6.91 -13.09
N THR A 76 -3.63 7.37 -14.33
CA THR A 76 -4.72 7.72 -15.25
C THR A 76 -5.52 6.48 -15.63
N ARG A 77 -4.83 5.42 -16.06
CA ARG A 77 -5.45 4.15 -16.42
C ARG A 77 -6.22 3.51 -15.26
N LEU A 78 -5.67 3.55 -14.05
CA LEU A 78 -6.35 3.03 -12.87
C LEU A 78 -7.59 3.85 -12.48
N SER A 79 -7.60 5.16 -12.73
CA SER A 79 -8.80 5.99 -12.52
C SER A 79 -9.96 5.61 -13.45
N GLU A 80 -9.66 5.09 -14.66
CA GLU A 80 -10.68 4.54 -15.57
C GLU A 80 -11.24 3.21 -15.04
N LEU A 81 -10.37 2.33 -14.54
CA LEU A 81 -10.75 1.02 -14.00
C LEU A 81 -11.49 1.12 -12.66
N TYR A 82 -11.20 2.15 -11.88
CA TYR A 82 -11.75 2.38 -10.55
C TYR A 82 -12.38 3.77 -10.44
N PRO A 83 -13.58 3.98 -11.02
CA PRO A 83 -14.25 5.28 -10.96
C PRO A 83 -14.43 5.76 -9.51
N GLY A 84 -14.02 7.00 -9.25
CA GLY A 84 -14.14 7.66 -7.95
C GLY A 84 -12.83 7.78 -7.15
N ILE A 85 -11.75 7.10 -7.55
CA ILE A 85 -10.45 7.29 -6.92
C ILE A 85 -9.84 8.64 -7.30
N LYS A 86 -8.96 9.17 -6.45
CA LYS A 86 -8.17 10.36 -6.72
C LYS A 86 -6.78 9.93 -7.20
N SER A 87 -6.36 10.42 -8.35
CA SER A 87 -5.02 10.12 -8.90
C SER A 87 -4.12 11.34 -8.86
N ILE A 88 -2.90 11.16 -8.33
CA ILE A 88 -1.84 12.17 -8.34
C ILE A 88 -0.68 11.62 -9.16
N LYS A 89 -0.46 12.20 -10.35
CA LYS A 89 0.69 11.86 -11.19
C LYS A 89 1.94 12.59 -10.70
N GLN A 90 2.69 11.99 -9.78
CA GLN A 90 3.81 12.67 -9.12
C GLN A 90 4.95 11.71 -8.79
N LYS A 91 6.17 12.14 -9.10
CA LYS A 91 7.38 11.42 -8.70
C LYS A 91 7.60 11.69 -7.21
N MET A 92 7.66 10.62 -6.43
CA MET A 92 7.93 10.70 -5.00
C MET A 92 9.44 10.80 -4.78
N ASP A 93 9.95 12.01 -4.64
CA ASP A 93 11.31 12.28 -4.18
C ASP A 93 11.30 12.86 -2.76
N LEU A 94 12.47 13.26 -2.24
CA LEU A 94 12.57 13.75 -0.87
C LEU A 94 11.87 15.10 -0.68
N ALA A 95 11.94 16.00 -1.67
CA ALA A 95 11.28 17.29 -1.61
C ALA A 95 9.76 17.11 -1.59
N TRP A 96 9.23 16.21 -2.43
CA TRP A 96 7.81 15.89 -2.41
C TRP A 96 7.37 15.31 -1.06
N VAL A 97 8.13 14.37 -0.49
CA VAL A 97 7.80 13.82 0.83
C VAL A 97 7.81 14.93 1.89
N GLU A 98 8.74 15.89 1.81
CA GLU A 98 8.85 17.04 2.72
C GLU A 98 7.66 18.01 2.61
N GLU A 99 7.09 18.21 1.43
CA GLU A 99 5.98 19.14 1.22
C GLU A 99 4.61 18.47 1.36
N PHE A 100 4.50 17.18 1.08
CA PHE A 100 3.21 16.49 1.02
C PHE A 100 2.54 16.42 2.40
N ASP A 101 1.28 16.88 2.46
CA ASP A 101 0.47 16.79 3.66
C ASP A 101 -0.17 15.41 3.80
N PHE A 102 0.42 14.60 4.69
CA PHE A 102 -0.14 13.30 5.02
C PHE A 102 -1.34 13.43 5.97
N ALA A 103 -1.54 14.54 6.70
CA ALA A 103 -2.50 14.66 7.80
C ALA A 103 -3.94 14.23 7.46
N PRO A 104 -4.50 14.54 6.27
CA PRO A 104 -5.89 14.21 5.92
C PRO A 104 -6.19 12.71 5.82
N TYR A 105 -5.17 11.86 5.64
CA TYR A 105 -5.35 10.43 5.46
C TYR A 105 -5.37 9.68 6.78
N ASP A 106 -6.29 8.73 6.92
CA ASP A 106 -6.40 7.86 8.09
C ASP A 106 -5.42 6.68 7.99
N VAL A 107 -5.17 6.19 6.77
CA VAL A 107 -4.20 5.13 6.48
C VAL A 107 -3.30 5.52 5.31
N VAL A 108 -2.00 5.26 5.43
CA VAL A 108 -1.01 5.40 4.35
C VAL A 108 -0.41 4.04 4.05
N ILE A 109 -0.57 3.56 2.82
CA ILE A 109 0.04 2.35 2.28
C ILE A 109 1.26 2.75 1.45
N ASP A 110 2.44 2.29 1.83
CA ASP A 110 3.67 2.52 1.07
C ASP A 110 4.09 1.27 0.29
N ALA A 111 3.87 1.31 -1.02
CA ALA A 111 4.31 0.34 -2.01
C ALA A 111 5.33 0.93 -3.01
N ALA A 112 5.95 2.07 -2.70
CA ALA A 112 7.01 2.67 -3.51
C ALA A 112 8.25 1.78 -3.55
N ASP A 113 9.16 1.97 -4.49
CA ASP A 113 10.37 1.15 -4.66
C ASP A 113 11.66 1.82 -4.18
N THR A 114 11.62 3.14 -3.92
CA THR A 114 12.79 3.94 -3.58
C THR A 114 13.05 3.94 -2.07
N THR A 115 14.14 3.29 -1.64
CA THR A 115 14.44 3.09 -0.20
C THR A 115 14.51 4.39 0.61
N ARG A 116 15.12 5.46 0.08
CA ARG A 116 15.23 6.74 0.81
C ARG A 116 13.88 7.39 1.04
N VAL A 117 13.00 7.33 0.03
CA VAL A 117 11.63 7.85 0.10
C VAL A 117 10.82 7.09 1.15
N LYS A 118 10.91 5.75 1.18
CA LYS A 118 10.29 4.92 2.23
C LYS A 118 10.68 5.34 3.65
N ILE A 119 11.96 5.64 3.86
CA ILE A 119 12.49 6.06 5.17
C ILE A 119 11.90 7.41 5.60
N GLU A 120 11.83 8.40 4.70
CA GLU A 120 11.26 9.71 5.03
C GLU A 120 9.74 9.65 5.22
N ILE A 121 9.03 8.84 4.43
CA ILE A 121 7.60 8.54 4.67
C ILE A 121 7.42 7.95 6.07
N ALA A 122 8.24 6.96 6.45
CA ALA A 122 8.19 6.37 7.78
C ALA A 122 8.39 7.41 8.89
N LYS A 123 9.38 8.29 8.76
CA LYS A 123 9.60 9.36 9.76
C LYS A 123 8.41 10.30 9.88
N LYS A 124 7.76 10.66 8.77
CA LYS A 124 6.62 11.57 8.76
C LYS A 124 5.32 10.97 9.28
N CYS A 125 4.98 9.74 8.90
CA CYS A 125 3.63 9.22 9.11
C CYS A 125 3.55 7.81 9.74
N TYR A 126 4.60 7.35 10.45
CA TYR A 126 4.66 5.99 11.04
C TYR A 126 3.38 5.50 11.75
N LYS A 127 2.64 6.39 12.43
CA LYS A 127 1.42 6.03 13.18
C LYS A 127 0.30 5.47 12.30
N LYS A 128 0.23 5.91 11.04
CA LYS A 128 -0.77 5.50 10.05
C LYS A 128 -0.20 4.71 8.87
N LEU A 129 1.11 4.48 8.89
CA LEU A 129 1.83 3.78 7.83
C LEU A 129 1.65 2.26 7.91
N ILE A 130 1.50 1.65 6.74
CA ILE A 130 1.65 0.22 6.48
C ILE A 130 2.55 0.11 5.25
N MET A 131 3.73 -0.49 5.39
CA MET A 131 4.75 -0.47 4.33
C MET A 131 5.00 -1.86 3.75
N SER A 132 5.00 -1.97 2.43
CA SER A 132 5.52 -3.12 1.70
C SER A 132 7.04 -3.09 1.68
N LEU A 133 7.65 -4.23 1.95
CA LEU A 133 9.09 -4.47 1.81
C LEU A 133 9.34 -5.34 0.57
N GLY A 134 10.35 -6.21 0.54
CA GLY A 134 10.75 -6.92 -0.67
C GLY A 134 9.71 -7.94 -1.13
N SER A 135 8.99 -7.71 -2.22
CA SER A 135 8.04 -8.70 -2.78
C SER A 135 8.58 -9.45 -4.01
N ALA A 136 9.64 -8.95 -4.63
CA ALA A 136 10.27 -9.57 -5.79
C ALA A 136 11.21 -10.72 -5.40
N LYS A 137 11.65 -11.51 -6.39
CA LYS A 137 12.65 -12.59 -6.28
C LYS A 137 12.23 -13.76 -5.38
N ARG A 138 10.92 -13.96 -5.21
CA ARG A 138 10.27 -14.84 -4.25
C ARG A 138 9.09 -15.54 -4.90
N TYR A 139 8.73 -16.73 -4.42
CA TYR A 139 7.57 -17.47 -4.91
C TYR A 139 6.79 -18.21 -3.82
N ASP A 140 7.30 -18.29 -2.59
CA ASP A 140 6.62 -19.00 -1.50
C ASP A 140 5.68 -18.05 -0.73
N PHE A 141 4.39 -18.18 -1.01
CA PHE A 141 3.34 -17.38 -0.36
C PHE A 141 3.31 -17.60 1.16
N SER A 142 3.64 -18.80 1.64
CA SER A 142 3.58 -19.14 3.07
C SER A 142 4.61 -18.37 3.92
N LYS A 143 5.57 -17.71 3.27
CA LYS A 143 6.60 -16.89 3.92
C LYS A 143 6.24 -15.42 4.03
N ILE A 144 5.07 -15.01 3.54
CA ILE A 144 4.59 -13.63 3.71
C ILE A 144 4.16 -13.42 5.15
N GLU A 145 4.70 -12.38 5.77
CA GLU A 145 4.48 -12.07 7.18
C GLU A 145 4.11 -10.60 7.36
N VAL A 146 3.25 -10.35 8.35
CA VAL A 146 2.92 -9.01 8.83
C VAL A 146 3.49 -8.84 10.23
N THR A 147 4.31 -7.82 10.42
CA THR A 147 4.89 -7.49 11.72
C THR A 147 5.23 -6.02 11.80
N THR A 148 6.07 -5.62 12.74
CA THR A 148 6.62 -4.28 12.80
C THR A 148 8.04 -4.20 12.27
N ILE A 149 8.43 -3.03 11.74
CA ILE A 149 9.72 -2.86 11.04
C ILE A 149 10.92 -3.44 11.79
N PHE A 150 11.02 -3.28 13.12
CA PHE A 150 12.16 -3.77 13.90
C PHE A 150 12.16 -5.27 14.19
N LYS A 151 11.05 -5.97 13.96
CA LYS A 151 10.89 -7.42 14.15
C LYS A 151 11.06 -8.24 12.86
N THR A 152 11.28 -7.57 11.73
CA THR A 152 11.49 -8.23 10.43
C THR A 152 12.81 -9.00 10.36
N HIS A 153 12.83 -10.08 9.58
CA HIS A 153 13.98 -10.95 9.34
C HIS A 153 13.97 -11.46 7.88
N GLY A 154 15.02 -12.13 7.39
CA GLY A 154 15.06 -12.73 6.03
C GLY A 154 15.00 -11.76 4.82
N ASP A 155 14.68 -10.48 5.03
CA ASP A 155 14.46 -9.48 3.98
C ASP A 155 15.57 -8.40 3.97
N ALA A 156 16.27 -8.30 2.84
CA ALA A 156 17.38 -7.38 2.65
C ALA A 156 16.95 -5.90 2.64
N LEU A 157 15.79 -5.58 2.07
CA LEU A 157 15.25 -4.22 2.06
C LEU A 157 14.84 -3.83 3.48
N ALA A 158 14.17 -4.73 4.20
CA ALA A 158 13.83 -4.56 5.60
C ALA A 158 15.08 -4.26 6.44
N ARG A 159 16.14 -5.06 6.28
CA ARG A 159 17.42 -4.88 6.97
C ARG A 159 18.04 -3.52 6.67
N LYS A 160 18.05 -3.10 5.39
CA LYS A 160 18.57 -1.79 4.99
C LYS A 160 17.79 -0.65 5.64
N ILE A 161 16.46 -0.68 5.60
CA ILE A 161 15.60 0.34 6.23
C ILE A 161 15.81 0.37 7.74
N ARG A 162 15.84 -0.79 8.43
CA ARG A 162 16.14 -0.84 9.88
C ARG A 162 17.46 -0.18 10.22
N ASN A 163 18.51 -0.44 9.44
CA ASN A 163 19.84 0.14 9.68
C ASN A 163 19.84 1.66 9.51
N GLU A 164 19.21 2.17 8.46
CA GLU A 164 19.12 3.62 8.24
C GLU A 164 18.26 4.33 9.30
N LEU A 165 17.15 3.72 9.73
CA LEU A 165 16.34 4.25 10.84
C LEU A 165 17.13 4.30 12.15
N LYS A 166 17.92 3.25 12.45
CA LYS A 166 18.82 3.21 13.62
C LYS A 166 19.88 4.31 13.55
N LYS A 167 20.52 4.51 12.39
CA LYS A 167 21.49 5.61 12.17
C LYS A 167 20.86 6.98 12.40
N ALA A 168 19.61 7.16 11.96
CA ALA A 168 18.83 8.37 12.18
C ALA A 168 18.26 8.50 13.60
N LYS A 169 18.59 7.59 14.53
CA LYS A 169 18.05 7.52 15.90
C LYS A 169 16.50 7.46 15.95
N PHE A 170 15.87 6.98 14.89
CA PHE A 170 14.42 6.82 14.82
C PHE A 170 14.02 5.44 15.37
N ASN A 171 13.32 5.42 16.49
CA ASN A 171 12.94 4.21 17.22
C ASN A 171 11.43 3.92 17.21
N LYS A 172 10.65 4.62 16.38
CA LYS A 172 9.21 4.41 16.29
C LYS A 172 8.90 3.25 15.35
N SER A 173 8.03 2.36 15.82
CA SER A 173 7.65 1.16 15.10
C SER A 173 6.41 1.41 14.24
N PHE A 174 6.36 0.82 13.05
CA PHE A 174 5.21 0.83 12.14
C PHE A 174 5.00 -0.55 11.51
N THR A 175 3.78 -0.80 11.02
CA THR A 175 3.38 -2.07 10.41
C THR A 175 4.05 -2.25 9.06
N VAL A 176 4.52 -3.46 8.78
CA VAL A 176 5.14 -3.82 7.50
C VAL A 176 4.66 -5.19 7.03
N VAL A 177 4.58 -5.34 5.72
CA VAL A 177 4.42 -6.63 5.03
C VAL A 177 5.76 -6.97 4.38
N PHE A 178 6.30 -8.14 4.71
CA PHE A 178 7.56 -8.63 4.17
C PHE A 178 7.46 -10.13 3.93
N SER A 179 8.52 -10.73 3.38
CA SER A 179 8.64 -12.20 3.37
C SER A 179 9.96 -12.62 4.01
N SER A 180 9.90 -13.69 4.79
CA SER A 180 11.09 -14.34 5.38
C SER A 180 11.84 -15.21 4.38
N GLU A 181 11.32 -15.39 3.17
CA GLU A 181 11.99 -16.12 2.08
C GLU A 181 13.24 -15.37 1.59
N GLU A 182 14.36 -16.07 1.49
CA GLU A 182 15.55 -15.51 0.84
C GLU A 182 15.31 -15.32 -0.67
N ALA A 183 15.92 -14.28 -1.23
CA ALA A 183 15.81 -14.01 -2.66
C ALA A 183 16.38 -15.17 -3.49
N LYS A 184 15.62 -15.65 -4.46
CA LYS A 184 15.96 -16.80 -5.31
C LYS A 184 16.78 -16.45 -6.55
N CYS A 185 16.90 -15.17 -6.89
CA CYS A 185 17.65 -14.73 -8.06
C CYS A 185 18.25 -13.32 -7.90
N SER A 186 19.24 -13.01 -8.76
CA SER A 186 19.90 -11.71 -8.85
C SER A 186 19.08 -10.69 -9.63
N GLU A 187 18.38 -11.13 -10.66
CA GLU A 187 17.59 -10.33 -11.60
C GLU A 187 16.29 -9.84 -10.96
N LYS A 188 15.59 -8.89 -11.60
CA LYS A 188 14.30 -8.37 -11.12
C LYS A 188 13.13 -9.33 -11.36
N GLY A 189 13.33 -10.62 -11.10
CA GLY A 189 12.30 -11.65 -11.20
C GLY A 189 11.13 -11.37 -10.27
N SER A 190 9.91 -11.62 -10.74
CA SER A 190 8.69 -11.39 -9.98
C SER A 190 7.61 -12.39 -10.35
N PHE A 191 6.80 -12.75 -9.35
CA PHE A 191 5.67 -13.65 -9.50
C PHE A 191 4.45 -12.97 -8.89
N VAL A 192 3.38 -12.82 -9.67
CA VAL A 192 2.15 -12.13 -9.26
C VAL A 192 1.51 -12.75 -8.01
N GLY A 193 1.68 -14.07 -7.82
CA GLY A 193 1.23 -14.76 -6.60
C GLY A 193 1.85 -14.22 -5.32
N ILE A 194 3.04 -13.60 -5.40
CA ILE A 194 3.68 -12.93 -4.26
C ILE A 194 3.40 -11.44 -4.26
N THR A 195 3.62 -10.72 -5.36
CA THR A 195 3.44 -9.26 -5.35
C THR A 195 1.99 -8.86 -5.11
N GLY A 196 1.04 -9.59 -5.72
CA GLY A 196 -0.39 -9.40 -5.46
C GLY A 196 -0.77 -9.76 -4.03
N ALA A 197 -0.24 -10.86 -3.49
CA ALA A 197 -0.48 -11.26 -2.11
C ALA A 197 0.02 -10.22 -1.09
N PHE A 198 1.15 -9.57 -1.34
CA PHE A 198 1.59 -8.43 -0.54
C PHE A 198 0.54 -7.31 -0.57
N GLY A 199 0.00 -6.98 -1.74
CA GLY A 199 -1.07 -5.98 -1.88
C GLY A 199 -2.33 -6.35 -1.09
N LEU A 200 -2.76 -7.61 -1.15
CA LEU A 200 -3.89 -8.11 -0.36
C LEU A 200 -3.62 -8.06 1.15
N ALA A 201 -2.40 -8.37 1.58
CA ALA A 201 -2.00 -8.25 2.98
C ALA A 201 -2.02 -6.78 3.45
N LEU A 202 -1.54 -5.83 2.64
CA LEU A 202 -1.63 -4.40 2.94
C LEU A 202 -3.09 -3.94 3.08
N CYS A 203 -3.96 -4.37 2.17
CA CYS A 203 -5.40 -4.11 2.22
C CYS A 203 -6.02 -4.64 3.53
N SER A 204 -5.74 -5.90 3.88
CA SER A 204 -6.21 -6.50 5.14
C SER A 204 -5.77 -5.70 6.37
N GLU A 205 -4.50 -5.28 6.44
CA GLU A 205 -4.01 -4.46 7.56
C GLU A 205 -4.61 -3.06 7.59
N ALA A 206 -4.87 -2.47 6.43
CA ALA A 206 -5.58 -1.20 6.33
C ALA A 206 -7.02 -1.31 6.86
N ILE A 207 -7.76 -2.34 6.45
CA ILE A 207 -9.12 -2.62 6.94
C ILE A 207 -9.10 -2.81 8.46
N LYS A 208 -8.23 -3.68 9.00
CA LYS A 208 -8.11 -3.89 10.45
C LYS A 208 -7.89 -2.57 11.21
N ARG A 209 -7.03 -1.70 10.67
CA ARG A 209 -6.75 -0.39 11.28
C ARG A 209 -7.98 0.53 11.25
N ILE A 210 -8.71 0.57 10.14
CA ILE A 210 -9.93 1.38 10.01
C ILE A 210 -11.00 0.92 11.00
N LEU A 211 -11.22 -0.39 11.12
CA LEU A 211 -12.24 -0.95 12.02
C LEU A 211 -11.94 -0.68 13.51
N GLN A 212 -10.65 -0.65 13.88
CA GLN A 212 -10.18 -0.35 15.23
C GLN A 212 -10.32 1.11 15.66
N VAL A 213 -10.64 2.04 14.74
CA VAL A 213 -10.92 3.43 15.11
C VAL A 213 -12.22 3.46 15.91
N LYS A 214 -12.12 3.75 17.22
CA LYS A 214 -13.29 3.96 18.07
C LYS A 214 -14.09 5.14 17.51
N GLY A 215 -15.32 4.88 17.08
CA GLY A 215 -16.23 5.93 16.64
C GLY A 215 -16.59 6.83 17.81
N THR A 216 -16.27 8.11 17.73
CA THR A 216 -17.14 9.11 18.35
C THR A 216 -18.39 9.15 17.47
N SER A 217 -19.55 8.98 18.07
CA SER A 217 -20.88 8.88 17.45
C SER A 217 -21.35 10.17 16.74
N ASN A 218 -20.43 10.98 16.21
CA ASN A 218 -20.65 12.22 15.48
C ASN A 218 -19.39 12.53 14.64
N ASN A 219 -19.05 11.68 13.67
CA ASN A 219 -18.00 12.02 12.70
C ASN A 219 -18.64 12.74 11.50
N PRO A 220 -18.56 14.08 11.37
CA PRO A 220 -19.18 14.84 10.29
C PRO A 220 -18.56 14.56 8.90
N ARG A 221 -17.62 13.61 8.80
CA ARG A 221 -17.02 13.18 7.52
C ARG A 221 -17.90 12.22 6.72
N CYS A 222 -19.01 11.74 7.29
CA CYS A 222 -19.91 10.74 6.67
C CYS A 222 -21.21 11.34 6.10
N SER A 223 -21.35 12.67 6.05
CA SER A 223 -22.51 13.37 5.46
C SER A 223 -22.26 13.77 4.01
#